data_AF-A0A449B199-F1
#
_entry.id   AF-A0A449B199-F1
#
_cell.length_a   1.000
_cell.length_b   1.000
_cell.length_c   1.000
_cell.angle_alpha   90.00
_cell.angle_beta   90.00
_cell.angle_gamma   90.00
#
_symmetry.space_group_name_H-M   'P 1'
#
loop_
_entity.id
_entity.type
_entity.pdbx_description
1 polymer ?
#
loop_
_entity_poly.entity_id
_entity_poly.type
_entity_poly.pdbx_seq_one_letter_code
_entity_poly.pdbx_strand_id
1 'polypeptide(L)'
;MKQEIQSQQTLNFQKFNNEIIDSANNEYPSVFISRNASQFFISSFIAMVAQLQLINKQETKNSYNDVVYLIDSDVNSYQKTLENQSQRFNFEHLLAKYGDVALKNYQQNFNIKPGQLLLLDNSKYLDDFRFVDYSIIPRKLEELQAYLKPYLDRGVKLFDFYIPDISFTALKPEVRDFMLAHANKIVILSDGNAQPYKFINDNYIKWVKNQKTHFSKEELLKAWDSLKTTNPQKIDYHHFYTLEDKFKIYNLSGKYDKSFNDQLEQEGFEWAKINVYDYPLNYLNVTKDLPQLNQDEFLSDYNKLVNLHNKKLDDLIVDGKQNLDKTKKNLVFVGSSLFRQDKDGPWRIKSDTLSRKELHAYFNKILELYPPEQYNYFYKLHPVYKGNQALEYIKEFTNGHEKEAIILDPSISWENMLALDMQALENNESILFEKNDFASGKFKTKLFGIQPTSTVLLATIVMLQAQFKIPLEKAMLFVDPNNFPISDTFNIIKRDFHYSGTQGQEANRKELYTVYKHFIDTGLFPALDLFPAMSEFLKK
;
A
#
# COMPACT_ATOMS: atom_id res chain seq x y z
N MET A 1 27.97 -23.73 -3.93
CA MET A 1 26.86 -24.63 -4.30
C MET A 1 25.86 -23.77 -5.06
N LYS A 2 25.84 -23.90 -6.40
CA LYS A 2 24.96 -23.10 -7.27
C LYS A 2 23.54 -23.67 -7.12
N GLN A 3 22.67 -22.95 -6.42
CA GLN A 3 21.23 -23.20 -6.54
C GLN A 3 20.81 -22.75 -7.94
N GLU A 4 20.42 -23.71 -8.77
CA GLU A 4 19.53 -23.45 -9.90
C GLU A 4 18.26 -22.79 -9.35
N ILE A 5 18.07 -21.50 -9.63
CA ILE A 5 16.80 -20.83 -9.29
C ILE A 5 15.75 -21.36 -10.26
N GLN A 6 14.94 -22.28 -9.73
CA GLN A 6 13.74 -22.83 -10.33
C GLN A 6 12.70 -21.75 -10.60
N SER A 7 12.24 -21.76 -11.86
CA SER A 7 10.90 -21.36 -12.34
C SER A 7 10.55 -19.87 -12.31
N GLN A 8 9.99 -19.41 -13.44
CA GLN A 8 9.27 -18.14 -13.55
C GLN A 8 8.13 -18.11 -12.53
N GLN A 9 8.40 -17.55 -11.35
CA GLN A 9 7.43 -17.46 -10.27
C GLN A 9 6.32 -16.49 -10.66
N THR A 10 5.19 -17.03 -11.12
CA THR A 10 4.02 -16.21 -11.50
C THR A 10 3.23 -15.82 -10.26
N LEU A 11 2.85 -14.55 -10.13
CA LEU A 11 1.91 -14.08 -9.11
C LEU A 11 0.51 -14.64 -9.41
N ASN A 12 -0.27 -14.96 -8.37
CA ASN A 12 -1.60 -15.54 -8.51
C ASN A 12 -2.64 -14.75 -7.70
N PHE A 13 -3.41 -13.93 -8.40
CA PHE A 13 -4.44 -13.07 -7.80
C PHE A 13 -5.80 -13.75 -7.61
N GLN A 14 -5.95 -15.05 -7.96
CA GLN A 14 -7.24 -15.74 -7.93
C GLN A 14 -7.89 -15.72 -6.53
N LYS A 15 -7.09 -15.90 -5.46
CA LYS A 15 -7.61 -15.88 -4.08
C LYS A 15 -8.19 -14.50 -3.71
N PHE A 16 -7.51 -13.43 -4.10
CA PHE A 16 -7.96 -12.06 -3.88
C PHE A 16 -9.23 -11.74 -4.70
N ASN A 17 -9.26 -12.17 -5.95
CA ASN A 17 -10.41 -12.00 -6.84
C ASN A 17 -11.64 -12.78 -6.37
N ASN A 18 -11.46 -14.02 -5.91
CA ASN A 18 -12.53 -14.80 -5.30
C ASN A 18 -13.04 -14.13 -4.02
N GLU A 19 -12.16 -13.52 -3.22
CA GLU A 19 -12.58 -12.78 -2.03
C GLU A 19 -13.48 -11.58 -2.36
N ILE A 20 -13.16 -10.83 -3.43
CA ILE A 20 -14.01 -9.75 -3.93
C ILE A 20 -15.40 -10.29 -4.34
N ILE A 21 -15.44 -11.39 -5.07
CA ILE A 21 -16.69 -12.04 -5.50
C ILE A 21 -17.49 -12.52 -4.30
N ASP A 22 -16.83 -13.19 -3.34
CA ASP A 22 -17.46 -13.72 -2.13
C ASP A 22 -18.10 -12.60 -1.30
N SER A 23 -17.41 -11.45 -1.13
CA SER A 23 -17.98 -10.29 -0.44
C SER A 23 -19.10 -9.63 -1.22
N ALA A 24 -18.96 -9.46 -2.55
CA ALA A 24 -20.00 -8.85 -3.36
C ALA A 24 -21.30 -9.69 -3.40
N ASN A 25 -21.22 -11.01 -3.24
CA ASN A 25 -22.37 -11.92 -3.36
C ASN A 25 -22.99 -12.35 -2.03
N ASN A 26 -22.41 -11.99 -0.89
CA ASN A 26 -22.96 -12.36 0.41
C ASN A 26 -24.01 -11.35 0.90
N GLU A 27 -24.44 -11.49 2.17
CA GLU A 27 -25.46 -10.64 2.78
C GLU A 27 -24.91 -9.57 3.73
N TYR A 28 -23.58 -9.45 3.84
CA TYR A 28 -22.91 -8.66 4.85
C TYR A 28 -22.26 -7.42 4.24
N PRO A 29 -22.37 -6.24 4.84
CA PRO A 29 -21.63 -5.06 4.38
C PRO A 29 -20.12 -5.28 4.49
N SER A 30 -19.38 -4.73 3.54
CA SER A 30 -17.91 -4.70 3.55
C SER A 30 -17.40 -3.40 4.17
N VAL A 31 -16.61 -3.50 5.24
CA VAL A 31 -16.11 -2.36 6.02
C VAL A 31 -14.60 -2.21 5.84
N PHE A 32 -14.18 -1.19 5.09
CA PHE A 32 -12.78 -0.85 4.85
C PHE A 32 -12.29 0.17 5.86
N ILE A 33 -11.45 -0.28 6.79
CA ILE A 33 -10.80 0.53 7.82
C ILE A 33 -9.45 0.98 7.27
N SER A 34 -9.37 2.17 6.68
CA SER A 34 -8.17 2.58 5.95
C SER A 34 -7.06 3.19 6.79
N ARG A 35 -5.86 3.21 6.23
CA ARG A 35 -4.69 3.90 6.75
C ARG A 35 -4.00 4.62 5.61
N ASN A 36 -3.29 5.71 5.90
CA ASN A 36 -2.54 6.46 4.89
C ASN A 36 -1.30 5.69 4.38
N ALA A 37 -1.57 4.71 3.53
CA ALA A 37 -0.63 3.73 3.00
C ALA A 37 -0.96 3.44 1.53
N SER A 38 0.00 3.65 0.62
CA SER A 38 -0.23 3.50 -0.83
C SER A 38 -0.76 2.11 -1.19
N GLN A 39 -0.11 1.08 -0.63
CA GLN A 39 -0.40 -0.33 -0.87
C GLN A 39 -1.79 -0.73 -0.39
N PHE A 40 -2.19 -0.24 0.78
CA PHE A 40 -3.55 -0.42 1.26
C PHE A 40 -4.55 0.28 0.35
N PHE A 41 -4.35 1.56 0.01
CA PHE A 41 -5.28 2.29 -0.86
C PHE A 41 -5.49 1.60 -2.21
N ILE A 42 -4.42 1.11 -2.84
CA ILE A 42 -4.55 0.42 -4.14
C ILE A 42 -5.38 -0.86 -3.99
N SER A 43 -5.01 -1.74 -3.06
CA SER A 43 -5.71 -3.01 -2.86
C SER A 43 -7.15 -2.82 -2.38
N SER A 44 -7.40 -1.88 -1.47
CA SER A 44 -8.75 -1.56 -0.98
C SER A 44 -9.61 -0.91 -2.06
N PHE A 45 -9.07 -0.02 -2.89
CA PHE A 45 -9.83 0.60 -3.98
C PHE A 45 -10.15 -0.38 -5.10
N ILE A 46 -9.23 -1.28 -5.45
CA ILE A 46 -9.53 -2.38 -6.39
C ILE A 46 -10.70 -3.21 -5.85
N ALA A 47 -10.63 -3.63 -4.59
CA ALA A 47 -11.68 -4.44 -3.96
C ALA A 47 -13.02 -3.68 -3.87
N MET A 48 -13.02 -2.44 -3.36
CA MET A 48 -14.20 -1.59 -3.22
C MET A 48 -14.89 -1.34 -4.58
N VAL A 49 -14.15 -0.88 -5.59
CA VAL A 49 -14.74 -0.55 -6.89
C VAL A 49 -15.29 -1.80 -7.57
N ALA A 50 -14.58 -2.93 -7.48
CA ALA A 50 -15.06 -4.20 -8.02
C ALA A 50 -16.32 -4.69 -7.29
N GLN A 51 -16.34 -4.63 -5.95
CA GLN A 51 -17.52 -5.00 -5.15
C GLN A 51 -18.72 -4.13 -5.52
N LEU A 52 -18.58 -2.81 -5.55
CA LEU A 52 -19.67 -1.89 -5.93
C LEU A 52 -20.26 -2.23 -7.29
N GLN A 53 -19.40 -2.48 -8.29
CA GLN A 53 -19.86 -2.85 -9.63
C GLN A 53 -20.59 -4.20 -9.65
N LEU A 54 -20.10 -5.20 -8.92
CA LEU A 54 -20.73 -6.52 -8.84
C LEU A 54 -22.06 -6.48 -8.09
N ILE A 55 -22.12 -5.82 -6.93
CA ILE A 55 -23.34 -5.62 -6.14
C ILE A 55 -24.41 -4.90 -6.99
N ASN A 56 -24.03 -3.84 -7.71
CA ASN A 56 -24.97 -3.07 -8.53
C ASN A 56 -25.55 -3.88 -9.71
N LYS A 57 -24.85 -4.92 -10.19
CA LYS A 57 -25.31 -5.80 -11.27
C LYS A 57 -26.25 -6.92 -10.80
N GLN A 58 -26.41 -7.14 -9.50
CA GLN A 58 -27.28 -8.21 -8.99
C GLN A 58 -28.76 -7.91 -9.27
N GLU A 59 -29.47 -8.91 -9.81
CA GLU A 59 -30.91 -8.81 -10.10
C GLU A 59 -31.74 -8.59 -8.82
N THR A 60 -31.36 -9.27 -7.74
CA THR A 60 -31.96 -9.10 -6.41
C THR A 60 -30.92 -8.50 -5.48
N LYS A 61 -30.98 -7.18 -5.28
CA LYS A 61 -30.07 -6.48 -4.37
C LYS A 61 -30.31 -6.94 -2.93
N ASN A 62 -29.27 -7.47 -2.28
CA ASN A 62 -29.32 -7.61 -0.83
C ASN A 62 -29.33 -6.21 -0.21
N SER A 63 -30.30 -5.93 0.65
CA SER A 63 -30.61 -4.57 1.12
C SER A 63 -29.54 -3.94 2.01
N TYR A 64 -28.50 -4.70 2.37
CA TYR A 64 -27.44 -4.29 3.29
C TYR A 64 -26.03 -4.70 2.83
N ASN A 65 -25.88 -5.34 1.66
CA ASN A 65 -24.54 -5.62 1.13
C ASN A 65 -24.01 -4.36 0.47
N ASP A 66 -23.58 -3.42 1.31
CA ASP A 66 -23.05 -2.12 0.95
C ASP A 66 -21.57 -2.04 1.31
N VAL A 67 -20.88 -1.03 0.76
CA VAL A 67 -19.49 -0.76 1.10
C VAL A 67 -19.40 0.43 2.05
N VAL A 68 -18.76 0.23 3.20
CA VAL A 68 -18.38 1.27 4.16
C VAL A 68 -16.89 1.54 4.03
N TYR A 69 -16.50 2.77 3.73
CA TYR A 69 -15.11 3.17 3.59
C TYR A 69 -14.75 4.27 4.60
N LEU A 70 -13.92 3.93 5.59
CA LEU A 70 -13.43 4.87 6.60
C LEU A 70 -12.08 5.43 6.16
N ILE A 71 -11.93 6.75 6.12
CA ILE A 71 -10.72 7.43 5.64
C ILE A 71 -10.34 8.64 6.47
N ASP A 72 -9.04 8.85 6.67
CA ASP A 72 -8.51 9.99 7.42
C ASP A 72 -8.94 11.31 6.77
N SER A 73 -9.47 12.25 7.57
CA SER A 73 -9.92 13.56 7.10
C SER A 73 -8.81 14.38 6.43
N ASP A 74 -7.54 14.17 6.83
CA ASP A 74 -6.38 14.81 6.21
C ASP A 74 -6.06 14.25 4.82
N VAL A 75 -6.56 13.04 4.52
CA VAL A 75 -6.42 12.39 3.21
C VAL A 75 -7.61 12.71 2.32
N ASN A 76 -8.83 12.53 2.82
CA ASN A 76 -10.07 12.81 2.12
C ASN A 76 -11.17 13.17 3.12
N SER A 77 -11.85 14.30 2.90
CA SER A 77 -12.99 14.72 3.71
C SER A 77 -14.30 14.50 2.99
N TYR A 78 -15.29 13.94 3.69
CA TYR A 78 -16.62 13.73 3.14
C TYR A 78 -17.28 15.07 2.77
N GLN A 79 -17.16 16.10 3.63
CA GLN A 79 -17.71 17.44 3.32
C GLN A 79 -17.17 18.00 2.00
N LYS A 80 -15.83 17.97 1.85
CA LYS A 80 -15.18 18.46 0.63
C LYS A 80 -15.56 17.65 -0.59
N THR A 81 -15.90 16.37 -0.42
CA THR A 81 -16.39 15.50 -1.49
C THR A 81 -17.76 15.95 -1.96
N LEU A 82 -18.68 16.28 -1.04
CA LEU A 82 -20.01 16.81 -1.37
C LEU A 82 -19.95 18.20 -2.02
N GLU A 83 -18.94 18.98 -1.69
CA GLU A 83 -18.71 20.33 -2.24
C GLU A 83 -17.86 20.32 -3.52
N ASN A 84 -17.51 19.14 -4.06
CA ASN A 84 -16.66 18.97 -5.23
C ASN A 84 -15.31 19.72 -5.15
N GLN A 85 -14.72 19.79 -3.96
CA GLN A 85 -13.42 20.41 -3.77
C GLN A 85 -12.28 19.46 -4.13
N SER A 86 -11.15 20.03 -4.57
CA SER A 86 -9.94 19.28 -4.88
C SER A 86 -9.36 18.58 -3.65
N GLN A 87 -9.09 17.28 -3.79
CA GLN A 87 -8.62 16.38 -2.74
C GLN A 87 -7.72 15.29 -3.33
N ARG A 88 -7.10 14.47 -2.47
CA ARG A 88 -6.21 13.39 -2.93
C ARG A 88 -6.98 12.34 -3.76
N PHE A 89 -8.17 11.99 -3.31
CA PHE A 89 -9.07 11.05 -3.98
C PHE A 89 -10.39 11.76 -4.30
N ASN A 90 -11.10 11.29 -5.32
CA ASN A 90 -12.37 11.84 -5.74
C ASN A 90 -13.48 10.79 -5.65
N PHE A 91 -14.14 10.74 -4.50
CA PHE A 91 -15.25 9.83 -4.26
C PHE A 91 -16.60 10.32 -4.82
N GLU A 92 -16.71 11.57 -5.28
CA GLU A 92 -17.97 12.16 -5.77
C GLU A 92 -18.61 11.27 -6.84
N HIS A 93 -17.85 10.90 -7.86
CA HIS A 93 -18.34 10.07 -8.96
C HIS A 93 -18.90 8.71 -8.48
N LEU A 94 -18.28 8.10 -7.46
CA LEU A 94 -18.76 6.82 -6.91
C LEU A 94 -20.04 7.01 -6.09
N LEU A 95 -20.10 8.04 -5.24
CA LEU A 95 -21.29 8.36 -4.44
C LEU A 95 -22.49 8.70 -5.32
N ALA A 96 -22.28 9.47 -6.40
CA ALA A 96 -23.33 9.81 -7.35
C ALA A 96 -23.86 8.59 -8.12
N LYS A 97 -22.97 7.66 -8.48
CA LYS A 97 -23.31 6.48 -9.28
C LYS A 97 -23.93 5.34 -8.47
N TYR A 98 -23.34 5.01 -7.33
CA TYR A 98 -23.73 3.87 -6.49
C TYR A 98 -24.67 4.27 -5.34
N GLY A 99 -24.88 5.57 -5.14
CA GLY A 99 -25.76 6.12 -4.12
C GLY A 99 -25.08 6.21 -2.76
N ASP A 100 -25.26 7.36 -2.12
CA ASP A 100 -24.70 7.67 -0.80
C ASP A 100 -25.64 7.23 0.33
N VAL A 101 -25.13 6.37 1.22
CA VAL A 101 -25.85 5.85 2.39
C VAL A 101 -26.01 6.90 3.50
N ALA A 102 -25.07 7.85 3.62
CA ALA A 102 -25.10 8.87 4.67
C ALA A 102 -26.24 9.89 4.47
N LEU A 103 -26.77 10.00 3.25
CA LEU A 103 -27.95 10.83 2.98
C LEU A 103 -29.14 10.34 3.81
N LYS A 104 -29.90 11.28 4.37
CA LYS A 104 -31.13 10.98 5.12
C LYS A 104 -32.35 11.24 4.25
N ASN A 105 -33.32 10.35 4.29
CA ASN A 105 -34.62 10.57 3.65
C ASN A 105 -35.50 11.54 4.46
N TYR A 106 -36.70 11.84 3.99
CA TYR A 106 -37.64 12.75 4.67
C TYR A 106 -38.04 12.32 6.09
N GLN A 107 -37.86 11.03 6.43
CA GLN A 107 -38.12 10.46 7.75
C GLN A 107 -36.87 10.45 8.64
N GLN A 108 -35.79 11.12 8.23
CA GLN A 108 -34.48 11.13 8.91
C GLN A 108 -33.79 9.76 8.99
N ASN A 109 -34.23 8.79 8.17
CA ASN A 109 -33.59 7.48 8.06
C ASN A 109 -32.46 7.54 7.03
N PHE A 110 -31.33 6.91 7.33
CA PHE A 110 -30.23 6.73 6.38
C PHE A 110 -30.69 5.99 5.11
N ASN A 111 -30.06 6.34 4.00
CA ASN A 111 -30.38 5.89 2.65
C ASN A 111 -29.81 4.50 2.33
N ILE A 112 -29.88 3.57 3.27
CA ILE A 112 -29.25 2.24 3.21
C ILE A 112 -29.85 1.36 2.10
N LYS A 113 -31.14 1.55 1.76
CA LYS A 113 -31.78 0.71 0.73
C LYS A 113 -31.35 1.05 -0.71
N PRO A 114 -31.29 2.32 -1.12
CA PRO A 114 -30.86 2.65 -2.47
C PRO A 114 -29.40 3.12 -2.56
N GLY A 115 -28.73 3.45 -1.45
CA GLY A 115 -27.30 3.74 -1.41
C GLY A 115 -26.48 2.47 -1.22
N GLN A 116 -25.30 2.41 -1.85
CA GLN A 116 -24.39 1.26 -1.78
C GLN A 116 -23.00 1.64 -1.26
N LEU A 117 -22.72 2.93 -1.08
CA LEU A 117 -21.46 3.44 -0.57
C LEU A 117 -21.70 4.39 0.62
N LEU A 118 -21.02 4.09 1.73
CA LEU A 118 -20.91 4.95 2.90
C LEU A 118 -19.46 5.42 3.05
N LEU A 119 -19.18 6.68 2.74
CA LEU A 119 -17.86 7.29 2.93
C LEU A 119 -17.84 8.12 4.22
N LEU A 120 -16.87 7.87 5.10
CA LEU A 120 -16.79 8.57 6.39
C LEU A 120 -15.35 8.94 6.76
N ASP A 121 -15.17 10.21 7.12
CA ASP A 121 -14.00 10.74 7.82
C ASP A 121 -14.31 11.19 9.26
N ASN A 122 -15.60 11.27 9.62
CA ASN A 122 -16.03 11.70 10.97
C ASN A 122 -17.40 11.10 11.32
N SER A 123 -17.59 10.70 12.58
CA SER A 123 -18.87 10.13 13.07
C SER A 123 -20.04 11.14 13.10
N LYS A 124 -19.77 12.45 12.99
CA LYS A 124 -20.78 13.53 12.98
C LYS A 124 -21.85 13.38 11.91
N TYR A 125 -21.54 12.67 10.82
CA TYR A 125 -22.49 12.43 9.74
C TYR A 125 -23.53 11.37 10.10
N LEU A 126 -23.29 10.60 11.17
CA LEU A 126 -24.11 9.46 11.58
C LEU A 126 -24.74 9.59 12.97
N ASP A 127 -24.07 10.29 13.89
CA ASP A 127 -24.55 10.48 15.26
C ASP A 127 -24.27 11.91 15.76
N ASP A 128 -25.30 12.56 16.31
CA ASP A 128 -25.29 13.98 16.70
C ASP A 128 -24.49 14.24 18.00
N PHE A 129 -24.15 13.20 18.76
CA PHE A 129 -23.67 13.36 20.14
C PHE A 129 -22.17 13.11 20.37
N ARG A 130 -21.42 12.56 19.40
CA ARG A 130 -20.00 12.20 19.61
C ARG A 130 -19.20 12.40 18.33
N PHE A 131 -18.73 13.62 18.11
CA PHE A 131 -17.86 13.96 16.98
C PHE A 131 -16.46 13.36 17.19
N VAL A 132 -16.09 12.39 16.36
CA VAL A 132 -14.77 11.75 16.36
C VAL A 132 -14.26 11.69 14.94
N ASP A 133 -13.15 12.38 14.68
CA ASP A 133 -12.43 12.28 13.42
C ASP A 133 -11.77 10.91 13.30
N TYR A 134 -11.98 10.26 12.16
CA TYR A 134 -11.26 9.04 11.82
C TYR A 134 -9.79 9.39 11.54
N SER A 135 -8.88 8.50 11.92
CA SER A 135 -7.46 8.66 11.62
C SER A 135 -6.90 7.41 10.93
N ILE A 136 -6.39 6.46 11.71
CA ILE A 136 -5.74 5.24 11.19
C ILE A 136 -6.51 3.98 11.57
N ILE A 137 -7.17 4.03 12.73
CA ILE A 137 -8.03 2.99 13.30
C ILE A 137 -9.07 3.63 14.21
N PRO A 138 -10.22 2.98 14.44
CA PRO A 138 -11.10 3.34 15.54
C PRO A 138 -10.36 3.19 16.88
N ARG A 139 -10.29 4.27 17.66
CA ARG A 139 -9.53 4.34 18.92
C ARG A 139 -10.34 3.89 20.14
N LYS A 140 -11.66 3.86 19.99
CA LYS A 140 -12.63 3.49 21.02
C LYS A 140 -13.76 2.66 20.41
N LEU A 141 -14.42 1.85 21.23
CA LEU A 141 -15.52 1.00 20.79
C LEU A 141 -16.70 1.83 20.27
N GLU A 142 -17.02 2.91 20.98
CA GLU A 142 -18.15 3.79 20.64
C GLU A 142 -17.96 4.45 19.26
N GLU A 143 -16.71 4.69 18.86
CA GLU A 143 -16.38 5.25 17.55
C GLU A 143 -16.68 4.24 16.43
N LEU A 144 -16.24 2.99 16.55
CA LEU A 144 -16.57 1.94 15.59
C LEU A 144 -18.08 1.70 15.51
N GLN A 145 -18.76 1.67 16.66
CA GLN A 145 -20.22 1.53 16.70
C GLN A 145 -20.93 2.71 16.02
N ALA A 146 -20.43 3.93 16.18
CA ALA A 146 -20.99 5.10 15.50
C ALA A 146 -20.83 4.99 13.97
N TYR A 147 -19.66 4.56 13.47
CA TYR A 147 -19.46 4.35 12.03
C TYR A 147 -20.37 3.27 11.43
N LEU A 148 -20.74 2.25 12.22
CA LEU A 148 -21.60 1.15 11.79
C LEU A 148 -23.08 1.36 12.14
N LYS A 149 -23.43 2.49 12.77
CA LYS A 149 -24.77 2.79 13.28
C LYS A 149 -25.90 2.56 12.26
N PRO A 150 -25.78 2.99 10.98
CA PRO A 150 -26.83 2.76 9.99
C PRO A 150 -27.24 1.29 9.88
N TYR A 151 -26.28 0.37 9.98
CA TYR A 151 -26.50 -1.06 9.85
C TYR A 151 -26.92 -1.72 11.17
N LEU A 152 -26.28 -1.35 12.28
CA LEU A 152 -26.58 -1.89 13.60
C LEU A 152 -28.02 -1.57 14.03
N ASP A 153 -28.51 -0.36 13.77
CA ASP A 153 -29.89 0.05 14.07
C ASP A 153 -30.93 -0.74 13.26
N ARG A 154 -30.52 -1.32 12.12
CA ARG A 154 -31.36 -2.18 11.26
C ARG A 154 -31.25 -3.66 11.60
N GLY A 155 -30.46 -4.01 12.62
CA GLY A 155 -30.28 -5.39 13.08
C GLY A 155 -29.24 -6.20 12.30
N VAL A 156 -28.41 -5.55 11.47
CA VAL A 156 -27.25 -6.21 10.84
C VAL A 156 -26.24 -6.56 11.94
N LYS A 157 -25.84 -7.83 12.00
CA LYS A 157 -24.95 -8.35 13.06
C LYS A 157 -23.54 -8.68 12.60
N LEU A 158 -23.35 -8.90 11.29
CA LEU A 158 -22.10 -9.38 10.73
C LEU A 158 -21.65 -8.50 9.58
N PHE A 159 -20.33 -8.39 9.43
CA PHE A 159 -19.63 -7.58 8.43
C PHE A 159 -18.41 -8.33 7.90
N ASP A 160 -18.00 -7.99 6.68
CA ASP A 160 -16.69 -8.34 6.14
C ASP A 160 -15.72 -7.19 6.43
N PHE A 161 -14.76 -7.38 7.34
CA PHE A 161 -13.82 -6.30 7.70
C PHE A 161 -12.55 -6.36 6.88
N TYR A 162 -12.26 -5.29 6.14
CA TYR A 162 -10.99 -5.09 5.43
C TYR A 162 -10.12 -4.09 6.22
N ILE A 163 -8.96 -4.54 6.71
CA ILE A 163 -8.14 -3.72 7.61
C ILE A 163 -6.63 -3.95 7.37
N PRO A 164 -5.77 -2.92 7.50
CA PRO A 164 -4.34 -3.11 7.46
C PRO A 164 -3.84 -3.98 8.61
N ASP A 165 -2.84 -4.82 8.34
CA ASP A 165 -2.21 -5.70 9.34
C ASP A 165 -1.82 -5.00 10.66
N ILE A 166 -1.02 -3.94 10.59
CA ILE A 166 -0.55 -3.17 11.74
C ILE A 166 -1.66 -2.37 12.39
N SER A 167 -2.71 -2.01 11.63
CA SER A 167 -3.90 -1.38 12.18
C SER A 167 -4.67 -2.38 13.05
N PHE A 168 -4.88 -3.61 12.58
CA PHE A 168 -5.57 -4.66 13.33
C PHE A 168 -4.84 -5.03 14.64
N THR A 169 -3.52 -5.18 14.59
CA THR A 169 -2.70 -5.47 15.80
C THR A 169 -2.72 -4.32 16.80
N ALA A 170 -2.82 -3.07 16.34
CA ALA A 170 -2.85 -1.88 17.18
C ALA A 170 -4.23 -1.56 17.79
N LEU A 171 -5.30 -2.25 17.37
CA LEU A 171 -6.63 -2.07 17.97
C LEU A 171 -6.58 -2.35 19.47
N LYS A 172 -7.33 -1.57 20.25
CA LYS A 172 -7.56 -1.90 21.66
C LYS A 172 -8.37 -3.18 21.78
N PRO A 173 -8.19 -3.98 22.86
CA PRO A 173 -8.90 -5.24 23.04
C PRO A 173 -10.42 -5.13 22.86
N GLU A 174 -11.07 -4.13 23.46
CA GLU A 174 -12.53 -3.95 23.36
C GLU A 174 -13.04 -3.67 21.94
N VAL A 175 -12.24 -2.98 21.12
CA VAL A 175 -12.57 -2.70 19.72
C VAL A 175 -12.38 -3.96 18.88
N ARG A 176 -11.27 -4.68 19.13
CA ARG A 176 -10.95 -5.93 18.44
C ARG A 176 -11.98 -7.02 18.76
N ASP A 177 -12.35 -7.18 20.02
CA ASP A 177 -13.33 -8.16 20.46
C ASP A 177 -14.70 -7.88 19.85
N PHE A 178 -15.12 -6.61 19.78
CA PHE A 178 -16.34 -6.23 19.08
C PHE A 178 -16.26 -6.58 17.58
N MET A 179 -15.15 -6.26 16.92
CA MET A 179 -14.93 -6.56 15.51
C MET A 179 -14.99 -8.08 15.26
N LEU A 180 -14.33 -8.89 16.08
CA LEU A 180 -14.36 -10.36 15.97
C LEU A 180 -15.76 -10.94 16.22
N ALA A 181 -16.51 -10.36 17.17
CA ALA A 181 -17.89 -10.75 17.46
C ALA A 181 -18.87 -10.38 16.32
N HIS A 182 -18.56 -9.35 15.53
CA HIS A 182 -19.38 -8.91 14.40
C HIS A 182 -18.75 -9.25 13.03
N ALA A 183 -17.71 -10.08 12.98
CA ALA A 183 -17.07 -10.47 11.73
C ALA A 183 -17.72 -11.73 11.16
N ASN A 184 -18.15 -11.66 9.90
CA ASN A 184 -18.28 -12.85 9.05
C ASN A 184 -16.88 -13.39 8.70
N LYS A 185 -16.00 -12.47 8.27
CA LYS A 185 -14.57 -12.67 8.03
C LYS A 185 -13.79 -11.36 8.24
N ILE A 186 -12.47 -11.49 8.38
CA ILE A 186 -11.50 -10.41 8.44
C ILE A 186 -10.49 -10.60 7.30
N VAL A 187 -10.36 -9.58 6.48
CA VAL A 187 -9.42 -9.49 5.37
C VAL A 187 -8.30 -8.53 5.76
N ILE A 188 -7.11 -9.08 5.92
CA ILE A 188 -5.90 -8.32 6.19
C ILE A 188 -5.25 -7.91 4.88
N LEU A 189 -5.22 -6.61 4.60
CA LEU A 189 -4.51 -6.04 3.45
C LEU A 189 -3.18 -5.43 3.91
N SER A 190 -2.13 -5.58 3.10
CA SER A 190 -0.78 -5.16 3.51
C SER A 190 -0.58 -3.64 3.50
N ASP A 191 0.14 -3.12 4.51
CA ASP A 191 0.82 -1.80 4.43
C ASP A 191 2.21 -1.93 3.73
N GLY A 192 2.32 -2.85 2.78
CA GLY A 192 3.52 -3.13 2.01
C GLY A 192 4.58 -3.93 2.78
N ASN A 193 5.82 -3.42 2.78
CA ASN A 193 6.94 -4.11 3.42
C ASN A 193 6.88 -4.07 4.96
N ALA A 194 5.91 -3.36 5.57
CA ALA A 194 5.69 -3.35 7.02
C ALA A 194 5.13 -4.68 7.55
N GLN A 195 4.34 -5.40 6.75
CA GLN A 195 3.67 -6.64 7.16
C GLN A 195 4.66 -7.71 7.67
N PRO A 196 5.75 -8.05 6.96
CA PRO A 196 6.60 -9.17 7.37
C PRO A 196 7.40 -8.88 8.65
N TYR A 197 7.77 -7.63 8.96
CA TYR A 197 8.55 -7.35 10.17
C TYR A 197 7.68 -6.92 11.35
N LYS A 198 6.62 -6.11 11.16
CA LYS A 198 5.77 -5.66 12.28
C LYS A 198 4.65 -6.63 12.64
N PHE A 199 3.96 -7.15 11.62
CA PHE A 199 2.82 -8.05 11.83
C PHE A 199 3.28 -9.50 12.01
N ILE A 200 4.18 -9.98 11.16
CA ILE A 200 4.67 -11.36 11.25
C ILE A 200 5.73 -11.51 12.35
N ASN A 201 6.89 -10.86 12.25
CA ASN A 201 7.99 -11.09 13.21
C ASN A 201 7.70 -10.55 14.61
N ASP A 202 7.41 -9.25 14.72
CA ASP A 202 7.32 -8.56 16.02
C ASP A 202 6.04 -8.93 16.80
N ASN A 203 4.99 -9.36 16.11
CA ASN A 203 3.70 -9.71 16.69
C ASN A 203 3.44 -11.23 16.63
N TYR A 204 3.18 -11.80 15.45
CA TYR A 204 2.67 -13.16 15.34
C TYR A 204 3.70 -14.23 15.78
N ILE A 205 4.90 -14.25 15.19
CA ILE A 205 5.94 -15.25 15.52
C ILE A 205 6.37 -15.12 16.97
N LYS A 206 6.54 -13.87 17.46
CA LYS A 206 6.83 -13.63 18.87
C LYS A 206 5.74 -14.19 19.78
N TRP A 207 4.47 -14.08 19.41
CA TRP A 207 3.36 -14.67 20.15
C TRP A 207 3.38 -16.19 20.09
N VAL A 208 3.59 -16.80 18.92
CA VAL A 208 3.66 -18.26 18.71
C VAL A 208 4.71 -18.89 19.62
N LYS A 209 5.92 -18.33 19.66
CA LYS A 209 7.04 -18.83 20.49
C LYS A 209 6.76 -18.84 21.99
N ASN A 210 5.73 -18.12 22.44
CA ASN A 210 5.31 -18.06 23.84
C ASN A 210 4.07 -18.93 24.13
N GLN A 211 3.49 -19.61 23.14
CA GLN A 211 2.30 -20.44 23.32
C GLN A 211 2.64 -21.85 23.80
N LYS A 212 1.82 -22.35 24.72
CA LYS A 212 1.87 -23.74 25.22
C LYS A 212 0.67 -24.58 24.79
N THR A 213 -0.37 -23.92 24.28
CA THR A 213 -1.63 -24.53 23.86
C THR A 213 -1.85 -24.26 22.39
N HIS A 214 -2.34 -25.26 21.68
CA HIS A 214 -2.78 -25.15 20.30
C HIS A 214 -4.17 -25.79 20.17
N PHE A 215 -4.91 -25.40 19.15
CA PHE A 215 -6.29 -25.84 18.93
C PHE A 215 -6.41 -26.43 17.53
N SER A 216 -7.28 -27.44 17.39
CA SER A 216 -7.71 -27.95 16.09
C SER A 216 -8.55 -26.91 15.33
N LYS A 217 -8.68 -27.08 14.01
CA LYS A 217 -9.53 -26.21 13.17
C LYS A 217 -10.97 -26.21 13.69
N GLU A 218 -11.50 -27.36 14.10
CA GLU A 218 -12.85 -27.51 14.62
C GLU A 218 -13.06 -26.76 15.95
N GLU A 219 -12.08 -26.81 16.86
CA GLU A 219 -12.13 -26.05 18.13
C GLU A 219 -12.10 -24.55 17.88
N LEU A 220 -11.25 -24.10 16.95
CA LEU A 220 -11.17 -22.69 16.59
C LEU A 220 -12.45 -22.19 15.91
N LEU A 221 -13.07 -22.99 15.04
CA LEU A 221 -14.36 -22.65 14.44
C LEU A 221 -15.48 -22.53 15.49
N LYS A 222 -15.55 -23.50 16.43
CA LYS A 222 -16.51 -23.42 17.55
C LYS A 222 -16.29 -22.17 18.39
N ALA A 223 -15.02 -21.85 18.68
CA ALA A 223 -14.69 -20.64 19.43
C ALA A 223 -15.07 -19.38 18.65
N TRP A 224 -14.77 -19.31 17.34
CA TRP A 224 -15.15 -18.21 16.46
C TRP A 224 -16.65 -17.96 16.46
N ASP A 225 -17.46 -19.01 16.35
CA ASP A 225 -18.92 -18.93 16.38
C ASP A 225 -19.43 -18.51 17.77
N SER A 226 -18.77 -18.97 18.83
CA SER A 226 -19.12 -18.58 20.20
C SER A 226 -18.94 -17.08 20.47
N LEU A 227 -18.06 -16.39 19.72
CA LEU A 227 -17.87 -14.93 19.84
C LEU A 227 -19.15 -14.14 19.56
N LYS A 228 -20.12 -14.74 18.84
CA LYS A 228 -21.41 -14.14 18.45
C LYS A 228 -22.48 -14.34 19.53
N THR A 229 -22.14 -14.99 20.63
CA THR A 229 -23.06 -15.35 21.72
C THR A 229 -22.83 -14.47 22.95
N THR A 230 -23.73 -14.56 23.94
CA THR A 230 -23.61 -13.81 25.20
C THR A 230 -22.47 -14.30 26.10
N ASN A 231 -22.01 -15.54 25.92
CA ASN A 231 -20.96 -16.18 26.73
C ASN A 231 -19.85 -16.73 25.82
N PRO A 232 -19.01 -15.87 25.23
CA PRO A 232 -18.00 -16.28 24.26
C PRO A 232 -16.88 -17.10 24.90
N GLN A 233 -16.37 -18.09 24.18
CA GLN A 233 -15.16 -18.81 24.55
C GLN A 233 -13.95 -17.87 24.36
N LYS A 234 -13.16 -17.70 25.43
CA LYS A 234 -11.97 -16.85 25.41
C LYS A 234 -10.80 -17.61 24.79
N ILE A 235 -10.50 -17.32 23.52
CA ILE A 235 -9.28 -17.73 22.82
C ILE A 235 -8.55 -16.47 22.35
N ASP A 236 -7.22 -16.48 22.45
CA ASP A 236 -6.39 -15.41 21.88
C ASP A 236 -6.58 -15.35 20.37
N TYR A 237 -6.92 -14.17 19.86
CA TYR A 237 -7.30 -13.95 18.47
C TYR A 237 -6.21 -14.38 17.45
N HIS A 238 -4.93 -14.40 17.83
CA HIS A 238 -3.85 -14.83 16.93
C HIS A 238 -4.03 -16.29 16.48
N HIS A 239 -4.69 -17.14 17.28
CA HIS A 239 -5.01 -18.50 16.83
C HIS A 239 -5.91 -18.50 15.60
N PHE A 240 -6.82 -17.53 15.47
CA PHE A 240 -7.76 -17.47 14.36
C PHE A 240 -7.10 -17.11 13.02
N TYR A 241 -5.85 -16.63 12.99
CA TYR A 241 -5.12 -16.41 11.73
C TYR A 241 -4.93 -17.69 10.91
N THR A 242 -5.02 -18.86 11.55
CA THR A 242 -4.96 -20.18 10.90
C THR A 242 -6.29 -20.58 10.26
N LEU A 243 -7.40 -19.89 10.57
CA LEU A 243 -8.71 -20.12 9.97
C LEU A 243 -8.85 -19.33 8.66
N GLU A 244 -8.32 -19.86 7.56
CA GLU A 244 -8.30 -19.15 6.27
C GLU A 244 -9.66 -18.70 5.73
N ASP A 245 -10.73 -19.41 6.10
CA ASP A 245 -12.10 -19.04 5.73
C ASP A 245 -12.62 -17.81 6.51
N LYS A 246 -11.96 -17.48 7.63
CA LYS A 246 -12.30 -16.37 8.55
C LYS A 246 -11.26 -15.25 8.55
N PHE A 247 -9.99 -15.57 8.36
CA PHE A 247 -8.89 -14.62 8.22
C PHE A 247 -8.19 -14.83 6.87
N LYS A 248 -8.34 -13.86 5.97
CA LYS A 248 -7.69 -13.86 4.66
C LYS A 248 -6.59 -12.82 4.66
N ILE A 249 -5.33 -13.21 4.46
CA ILE A 249 -4.18 -12.32 4.57
C ILE A 249 -3.56 -12.13 3.20
N TYR A 250 -3.40 -10.88 2.77
CA TYR A 250 -2.86 -10.54 1.46
C TYR A 250 -1.66 -9.59 1.52
N ASN A 251 -0.74 -9.77 0.57
CA ASN A 251 0.39 -8.88 0.31
C ASN A 251 0.61 -8.73 -1.21
N LEU A 252 1.43 -7.76 -1.62
CA LEU A 252 1.79 -7.58 -3.04
C LEU A 252 2.52 -8.81 -3.61
N SER A 253 3.17 -9.60 -2.75
CA SER A 253 3.60 -10.96 -3.06
C SER A 253 3.48 -11.81 -1.81
N GLY A 254 2.56 -12.77 -1.77
CA GLY A 254 2.28 -13.62 -0.62
C GLY A 254 3.33 -14.71 -0.36
N LYS A 255 4.12 -15.08 -1.38
CA LYS A 255 5.13 -16.15 -1.32
C LYS A 255 6.24 -15.94 -0.29
N TYR A 256 6.37 -14.76 0.29
CA TYR A 256 7.30 -14.54 1.41
C TYR A 256 6.92 -15.39 2.62
N ASP A 257 5.67 -15.86 2.70
CA ASP A 257 5.17 -16.69 3.78
C ASP A 257 5.95 -17.98 3.98
N LYS A 258 6.43 -18.57 2.88
CA LYS A 258 7.31 -19.73 2.88
C LYS A 258 8.50 -19.55 3.82
N SER A 259 9.14 -18.37 3.84
CA SER A 259 10.31 -18.12 4.68
C SER A 259 10.00 -18.31 6.17
N PHE A 260 8.90 -17.74 6.67
CA PHE A 260 8.57 -17.88 8.09
C PHE A 260 7.85 -19.19 8.41
N ASN A 261 7.07 -19.74 7.47
CA ASN A 261 6.38 -21.02 7.65
C ASN A 261 7.36 -22.19 7.75
N ASP A 262 8.43 -22.19 6.94
CA ASP A 262 9.51 -23.18 7.04
C ASP A 262 10.24 -23.06 8.38
N GLN A 263 10.45 -21.82 8.86
CA GLN A 263 11.06 -21.58 10.17
C GLN A 263 10.17 -22.10 11.32
N LEU A 264 8.87 -21.83 11.29
CA LEU A 264 7.93 -22.32 12.30
C LEU A 264 7.91 -23.85 12.34
N GLU A 265 7.90 -24.51 11.18
CA GLU A 265 7.94 -25.96 11.08
C GLU A 265 9.24 -26.55 11.67
N GLN A 266 10.40 -25.99 11.32
CA GLN A 266 11.69 -26.42 11.88
C GLN A 266 11.79 -26.23 13.40
N GLU A 267 11.11 -25.22 13.95
CA GLU A 267 11.06 -24.94 15.39
C GLU A 267 9.95 -25.72 16.12
N GLY A 268 9.19 -26.60 15.43
CA GLY A 268 8.12 -27.42 16.03
C GLY A 268 6.78 -26.71 16.21
N PHE A 269 6.55 -25.61 15.49
CA PHE A 269 5.32 -24.80 15.51
C PHE A 269 4.49 -24.95 14.22
N GLU A 270 4.41 -26.16 13.67
CA GLU A 270 3.67 -26.48 12.43
C GLU A 270 2.20 -26.06 12.48
N TRP A 271 1.60 -26.12 13.67
CA TRP A 271 0.20 -25.71 13.92
C TRP A 271 -0.05 -24.21 13.69
N ALA A 272 1.01 -23.38 13.69
CA ALA A 272 0.94 -21.93 13.57
C ALA A 272 1.27 -21.43 12.16
N LYS A 273 1.32 -22.30 11.16
CA LYS A 273 1.54 -21.87 9.77
C LYS A 273 0.33 -21.07 9.30
N ILE A 274 0.59 -19.95 8.64
CA ILE A 274 -0.44 -19.10 8.03
C ILE A 274 -0.11 -18.82 6.58
N ASN A 275 -1.13 -18.76 5.73
CA ASN A 275 -0.97 -18.49 4.31
C ASN A 275 -1.13 -17.01 4.02
N VAL A 276 -0.25 -16.46 3.18
CA VAL A 276 -0.36 -15.09 2.66
C VAL A 276 -0.54 -15.16 1.15
N TYR A 277 -1.55 -14.45 0.66
CA TYR A 277 -1.96 -14.49 -0.74
C TYR A 277 -1.55 -13.22 -1.50
N ASP A 278 -1.43 -13.30 -2.82
CA ASP A 278 -1.08 -12.15 -3.66
C ASP A 278 -2.30 -11.23 -3.87
N TYR A 279 -2.11 -9.90 -3.84
CA TYR A 279 -3.05 -8.91 -4.41
C TYR A 279 -2.42 -8.16 -5.59
N PRO A 280 -3.22 -7.68 -6.56
CA PRO A 280 -2.72 -6.94 -7.70
C PRO A 280 -2.36 -5.49 -7.35
N LEU A 281 -1.24 -5.00 -7.88
CA LEU A 281 -0.87 -3.57 -7.85
C LEU A 281 -1.26 -2.82 -9.12
N ASN A 282 -1.35 -3.53 -10.24
CA ASN A 282 -1.78 -2.96 -11.50
C ASN A 282 -3.30 -3.15 -11.66
N TYR A 283 -4.06 -2.09 -11.37
CA TYR A 283 -5.52 -2.10 -11.49
C TYR A 283 -6.02 -2.36 -12.92
N LEU A 284 -5.20 -2.11 -13.94
CA LEU A 284 -5.59 -2.25 -15.35
C LEU A 284 -5.88 -3.70 -15.77
N ASN A 285 -5.33 -4.67 -15.05
CA ASN A 285 -5.48 -6.08 -15.37
C ASN A 285 -6.55 -6.78 -14.53
N VAL A 286 -7.14 -6.11 -13.54
CA VAL A 286 -8.13 -6.72 -12.63
C VAL A 286 -9.29 -7.33 -13.42
N THR A 287 -9.77 -6.65 -14.45
CA THR A 287 -10.90 -7.09 -15.28
C THR A 287 -10.56 -8.27 -16.20
N LYS A 288 -9.28 -8.54 -16.46
CA LYS A 288 -8.84 -9.73 -17.19
C LYS A 288 -9.01 -10.99 -16.33
N ASP A 289 -8.80 -10.85 -15.01
CA ASP A 289 -8.92 -11.94 -14.05
C ASP A 289 -10.33 -12.03 -13.41
N LEU A 290 -11.15 -10.99 -13.58
CA LEU A 290 -12.55 -10.90 -13.13
C LEU A 290 -13.49 -10.51 -14.30
N PRO A 291 -13.80 -11.43 -15.22
CA PRO A 291 -14.58 -11.14 -16.43
C PRO A 291 -16.03 -10.72 -16.17
N GLN A 292 -16.54 -10.86 -14.94
CA GLN A 292 -17.85 -10.35 -14.52
C GLN A 292 -17.88 -8.81 -14.44
N LEU A 293 -16.72 -8.16 -14.32
CA LEU A 293 -16.60 -6.71 -14.31
C LEU A 293 -16.76 -6.15 -15.73
N ASN A 294 -17.42 -5.01 -15.88
CA ASN A 294 -17.34 -4.27 -17.14
C ASN A 294 -16.05 -3.44 -17.09
N GLN A 295 -15.15 -3.71 -18.03
CA GLN A 295 -13.80 -3.14 -18.02
C GLN A 295 -13.81 -1.61 -18.10
N ASP A 296 -14.51 -1.03 -19.08
CA ASP A 296 -14.53 0.42 -19.29
C ASP A 296 -15.10 1.16 -18.08
N GLU A 297 -16.14 0.59 -17.48
CA GLU A 297 -16.79 1.09 -16.29
C GLU A 297 -15.86 1.01 -15.06
N PHE A 298 -15.22 -0.15 -14.81
CA PHE A 298 -14.28 -0.33 -13.71
C PHE A 298 -13.10 0.63 -13.82
N LEU A 299 -12.50 0.72 -15.02
CA LEU A 299 -11.36 1.61 -15.28
C LEU A 299 -11.77 3.08 -15.15
N SER A 300 -12.95 3.47 -15.63
CA SER A 300 -13.47 4.83 -15.45
C SER A 300 -13.65 5.16 -13.96
N ASP A 301 -14.31 4.28 -13.21
CA ASP A 301 -14.58 4.48 -11.78
C ASP A 301 -13.29 4.59 -10.96
N TYR A 302 -12.35 3.64 -11.17
CA TYR A 302 -11.05 3.67 -10.49
C TYR A 302 -10.24 4.91 -10.89
N ASN A 303 -10.10 5.20 -12.18
CA ASN A 303 -9.32 6.34 -12.64
C ASN A 303 -9.89 7.68 -12.15
N LYS A 304 -11.22 7.83 -12.09
CA LYS A 304 -11.82 9.04 -11.49
C LYS A 304 -11.52 9.12 -10.00
N LEU A 305 -11.66 8.02 -9.26
CA LEU A 305 -11.35 7.96 -7.84
C LEU A 305 -9.90 8.41 -7.53
N VAL A 306 -8.93 7.96 -8.33
CA VAL A 306 -7.51 8.31 -8.12
C VAL A 306 -7.05 9.53 -8.92
N ASN A 307 -7.96 10.33 -9.48
CA ASN A 307 -7.66 11.56 -10.25
C ASN A 307 -6.77 11.34 -11.50
N LEU A 308 -6.93 10.20 -12.18
CA LEU A 308 -6.21 9.80 -13.41
C LEU A 308 -7.09 9.69 -14.66
N HIS A 309 -8.38 10.00 -14.57
CA HIS A 309 -9.28 9.92 -15.73
C HIS A 309 -8.80 10.81 -16.88
N ASN A 310 -8.62 10.20 -18.06
CA ASN A 310 -8.11 10.84 -19.29
C ASN A 310 -6.73 11.52 -19.15
N LYS A 311 -5.90 11.06 -18.20
CA LYS A 311 -4.52 11.55 -18.04
C LYS A 311 -3.53 10.54 -18.59
N LYS A 312 -2.35 11.03 -18.93
CA LYS A 312 -1.11 10.27 -19.18
C LYS A 312 0.00 10.82 -18.29
N LEU A 313 1.17 10.16 -18.26
CA LEU A 313 2.23 10.51 -17.32
C LEU A 313 2.74 11.96 -17.45
N ASP A 314 2.78 12.53 -18.66
CA ASP A 314 3.18 13.94 -18.88
C ASP A 314 2.16 14.96 -18.38
N ASP A 315 0.91 14.55 -18.12
CA ASP A 315 -0.10 15.38 -17.45
C ASP A 315 0.08 15.40 -15.92
N LEU A 316 0.89 14.47 -15.39
CA LEU A 316 1.21 14.38 -13.96
C LEU A 316 2.51 15.13 -13.61
N ILE A 317 3.13 15.81 -14.57
CA ILE A 317 4.26 16.70 -14.33
C ILE A 317 3.72 18.03 -13.81
N VAL A 318 4.00 18.32 -12.54
CA VAL A 318 3.55 19.54 -11.86
C VAL A 318 4.55 20.70 -11.98
N ASP A 319 5.81 20.39 -12.29
CA ASP A 319 6.86 21.38 -12.55
C ASP A 319 7.95 20.80 -13.46
N GLY A 320 8.64 21.65 -14.23
CA GLY A 320 9.76 21.23 -15.06
C GLY A 320 9.39 20.53 -16.39
N LYS A 321 8.15 20.66 -16.87
CA LYS A 321 7.68 19.99 -18.10
C LYS A 321 8.52 20.33 -19.34
N GLN A 322 9.10 21.54 -19.40
CA GLN A 322 10.01 21.98 -20.46
C GLN A 322 11.35 21.22 -20.50
N ASN A 323 11.74 20.56 -19.42
CA ASN A 323 12.98 19.77 -19.33
C ASN A 323 12.80 18.36 -19.88
N LEU A 324 11.57 17.93 -20.17
CA LEU A 324 11.27 16.60 -20.68
C LEU A 324 11.71 16.46 -22.14
N ASP A 325 12.67 15.58 -22.39
CA ASP A 325 13.06 15.13 -23.73
C ASP A 325 12.76 13.63 -23.89
N LYS A 326 11.75 13.30 -24.70
CA LYS A 326 11.30 11.90 -24.89
C LYS A 326 12.34 10.98 -25.52
N THR A 327 13.40 11.55 -26.14
CA THR A 327 14.51 10.78 -26.74
C THR A 327 15.57 10.36 -25.73
N LYS A 328 15.63 11.03 -24.58
CA LYS A 328 16.51 10.67 -23.47
C LYS A 328 16.00 9.46 -22.70
N LYS A 329 16.92 8.83 -21.97
CA LYS A 329 16.59 7.86 -20.92
C LYS A 329 16.03 8.58 -19.69
N ASN A 330 15.52 7.86 -18.70
CA ASN A 330 14.96 8.47 -17.50
C ASN A 330 15.63 7.96 -16.22
N LEU A 331 15.85 8.88 -15.29
CA LEU A 331 16.21 8.63 -13.90
C LEU A 331 15.06 9.13 -13.03
N VAL A 332 14.49 8.25 -12.21
CA VAL A 332 13.39 8.61 -11.31
C VAL A 332 13.89 8.53 -9.87
N PHE A 333 13.95 9.69 -9.22
CA PHE A 333 14.25 9.79 -7.81
C PHE A 333 13.03 9.39 -6.99
N VAL A 334 13.20 8.40 -6.11
CA VAL A 334 12.18 8.00 -5.12
C VAL A 334 12.39 8.78 -3.84
N GLY A 335 11.58 9.83 -3.64
CA GLY A 335 11.67 10.71 -2.50
C GLY A 335 11.17 10.08 -1.20
N SER A 336 11.86 10.42 -0.12
CA SER A 336 11.60 9.90 1.22
C SER A 336 10.99 10.98 2.13
N SER A 337 10.24 10.56 3.15
CA SER A 337 9.82 11.46 4.23
C SER A 337 10.74 11.44 5.46
N LEU A 338 11.97 10.95 5.33
CA LEU A 338 12.99 10.97 6.40
C LEU A 338 13.36 12.39 6.80
N PHE A 339 13.41 13.31 5.83
CA PHE A 339 13.84 14.68 6.03
C PHE A 339 12.68 15.65 5.85
N ARG A 340 11.88 15.82 6.90
CA ARG A 340 10.76 16.76 6.90
C ARG A 340 11.17 18.13 7.39
N GLN A 341 10.33 19.11 7.08
CA GLN A 341 10.33 20.38 7.78
C GLN A 341 9.88 20.17 9.23
N ASP A 342 10.46 20.91 10.17
CA ASP A 342 9.87 21.06 11.50
C ASP A 342 8.52 21.76 11.40
N LYS A 343 7.60 21.45 12.31
CA LYS A 343 6.19 21.90 12.25
C LYS A 343 6.04 23.40 11.95
N ASP A 344 6.98 24.21 12.42
CA ASP A 344 7.06 25.66 12.19
C ASP A 344 8.52 26.13 11.91
N GLY A 345 9.40 25.24 11.45
CA GLY A 345 10.84 25.47 11.41
C GLY A 345 11.49 25.26 10.04
N PRO A 346 12.83 25.29 9.95
CA PRO A 346 13.53 24.99 8.71
C PRO A 346 13.40 23.51 8.35
N TRP A 347 13.78 23.17 7.11
CA TRP A 347 14.02 21.78 6.73
C TRP A 347 15.09 21.15 7.62
N ARG A 348 14.82 19.96 8.19
CA ARG A 348 15.78 19.28 9.07
C ARG A 348 17.15 19.04 8.43
N ILE A 349 17.17 18.87 7.11
CA ILE A 349 18.43 18.72 6.37
C ILE A 349 19.30 19.98 6.40
N LYS A 350 18.74 21.17 6.66
CA LYS A 350 19.50 22.42 6.76
C LYS A 350 20.39 22.43 7.99
N SER A 351 19.91 21.91 9.11
CA SER A 351 20.66 21.82 10.37
C SER A 351 21.54 20.58 10.46
N ASP A 352 21.17 19.50 9.77
CA ASP A 352 21.94 18.25 9.72
C ASP A 352 23.05 18.30 8.66
N THR A 353 24.19 18.89 9.02
CA THR A 353 25.32 19.11 8.10
C THR A 353 25.99 17.82 7.65
N LEU A 354 25.99 16.77 8.48
CA LEU A 354 26.63 15.48 8.16
C LEU A 354 25.84 14.75 7.07
N SER A 355 24.54 14.52 7.30
CA SER A 355 23.70 13.87 6.30
C SER A 355 23.59 14.71 5.04
N ARG A 356 23.51 16.05 5.17
CA ARG A 356 23.46 16.94 4.01
C ARG A 356 24.70 16.79 3.13
N LYS A 357 25.90 16.73 3.71
CA LYS A 357 27.15 16.53 2.97
C LYS A 357 27.15 15.20 2.23
N GLU A 358 26.72 14.12 2.89
CA GLU A 358 26.62 12.80 2.27
C GLU A 358 25.62 12.81 1.10
N LEU A 359 24.43 13.39 1.29
CA LEU A 359 23.41 13.48 0.27
C LEU A 359 23.84 14.31 -0.93
N HIS A 360 24.49 15.45 -0.69
CA HIS A 360 25.04 16.29 -1.76
C HIS A 360 26.11 15.54 -2.57
N ALA A 361 26.99 14.79 -1.90
CA ALA A 361 27.97 13.94 -2.57
C ALA A 361 27.29 12.84 -3.40
N TYR A 362 26.25 12.21 -2.86
CA TYR A 362 25.45 11.20 -3.57
C TYR A 362 24.81 11.77 -4.84
N PHE A 363 24.12 12.92 -4.76
CA PHE A 363 23.49 13.53 -5.93
C PHE A 363 24.52 13.97 -6.98
N ASN A 364 25.66 14.54 -6.56
CA ASN A 364 26.75 14.86 -7.48
C ASN A 364 27.26 13.61 -8.21
N LYS A 365 27.43 12.49 -7.49
CA LYS A 365 27.86 11.22 -8.09
C LYS A 365 26.81 10.65 -9.04
N ILE A 366 25.52 10.75 -8.71
CA ILE A 366 24.43 10.34 -9.62
C ILE A 366 24.48 11.13 -10.93
N LEU A 367 24.72 12.44 -10.87
CA LEU A 367 24.84 13.28 -12.07
C LEU A 367 26.08 12.95 -12.91
N GLU A 368 27.18 12.54 -12.28
CA GLU A 368 28.36 12.04 -12.99
C GLU A 368 28.07 10.71 -13.71
N LEU A 369 27.40 9.77 -13.04
CA LEU A 369 27.06 8.46 -13.60
C LEU A 369 25.95 8.53 -14.65
N TYR A 370 25.04 9.50 -14.52
CA TYR A 370 23.86 9.65 -15.36
C TYR A 370 23.71 11.10 -15.86
N PRO A 371 24.53 11.56 -16.80
CA PRO A 371 24.58 12.97 -17.17
C PRO A 371 23.23 13.54 -17.70
N PRO A 372 22.82 14.78 -17.32
CA PRO A 372 21.54 15.38 -17.73
C PRO A 372 21.30 15.52 -19.24
N GLU A 373 22.36 15.56 -20.05
CA GLU A 373 22.24 15.57 -21.51
C GLU A 373 21.77 14.22 -22.07
N GLN A 374 21.87 13.14 -21.29
CA GLN A 374 21.46 11.77 -21.68
C GLN A 374 20.22 11.29 -20.93
N TYR A 375 19.90 11.90 -19.78
CA TYR A 375 18.84 11.47 -18.88
C TYR A 375 17.89 12.60 -18.50
N ASN A 376 16.59 12.32 -18.55
CA ASN A 376 15.56 13.09 -17.87
C ASN A 376 15.58 12.79 -16.37
N TYR A 377 15.46 13.81 -15.53
CA TYR A 377 15.47 13.69 -14.07
C TYR A 377 14.09 13.88 -13.47
N PHE A 378 13.36 12.78 -13.30
CA PHE A 378 12.06 12.79 -12.64
C PHE A 378 12.19 12.70 -11.12
N TYR A 379 11.39 13.48 -10.41
CA TYR A 379 11.32 13.45 -8.95
C TYR A 379 9.92 13.04 -8.51
N LYS A 380 9.80 11.80 -7.99
CA LYS A 380 8.57 11.32 -7.36
C LYS A 380 8.72 11.40 -5.84
N LEU A 381 8.19 12.47 -5.26
CA LEU A 381 8.31 12.71 -3.82
C LEU A 381 7.19 12.05 -3.01
N HIS A 382 7.42 11.97 -1.70
CA HIS A 382 6.41 11.55 -0.73
C HIS A 382 5.20 12.53 -0.74
N PRO A 383 3.95 12.05 -0.60
CA PRO A 383 2.74 12.89 -0.63
C PRO A 383 2.65 14.04 0.38
N VAL A 384 3.60 14.16 1.31
CA VAL A 384 3.63 15.25 2.29
C VAL A 384 4.21 16.53 1.69
N TYR A 385 4.99 16.41 0.61
CA TYR A 385 5.62 17.54 -0.07
C TYR A 385 4.73 17.94 -1.23
N LYS A 386 3.89 18.97 -1.05
CA LYS A 386 2.95 19.43 -2.07
C LYS A 386 3.29 20.86 -2.53
N GLY A 387 3.00 21.15 -3.80
CA GLY A 387 3.23 22.48 -4.39
C GLY A 387 4.68 22.95 -4.20
N ASN A 388 4.86 24.19 -3.75
CA ASN A 388 6.18 24.83 -3.60
C ASN A 388 7.12 24.08 -2.63
N GLN A 389 6.60 23.29 -1.68
CA GLN A 389 7.43 22.50 -0.78
C GLN A 389 8.20 21.39 -1.49
N ALA A 390 7.67 20.85 -2.60
CA ALA A 390 8.36 19.84 -3.40
C ALA A 390 9.63 20.42 -4.03
N LEU A 391 9.52 21.62 -4.61
CA LEU A 391 10.64 22.32 -5.23
C LEU A 391 11.67 22.74 -4.19
N GLU A 392 11.24 23.26 -3.03
CA GLU A 392 12.16 23.62 -1.95
C GLU A 392 12.89 22.37 -1.43
N TYR A 393 12.18 21.26 -1.22
CA TYR A 393 12.79 20.00 -0.86
C TYR A 393 13.87 19.59 -1.85
N ILE A 394 13.59 19.59 -3.16
CA ILE A 394 14.58 19.21 -4.17
C ILE A 394 15.80 20.14 -4.10
N LYS A 395 15.62 21.46 -4.03
CA LYS A 395 16.71 22.44 -3.92
C LYS A 395 17.67 22.13 -2.76
N GLU A 396 17.12 21.77 -1.60
CA GLU A 396 17.94 21.46 -0.43
C GLU A 396 18.74 20.16 -0.59
N PHE A 397 18.18 19.17 -1.29
CA PHE A 397 18.73 17.82 -1.44
C PHE A 397 19.75 17.71 -2.57
N THR A 398 19.52 18.44 -3.66
CA THR A 398 20.27 18.27 -4.89
C THR A 398 21.40 19.28 -5.05
N ASN A 399 21.67 20.15 -4.08
CA ASN A 399 22.80 21.08 -4.12
C ASN A 399 22.85 21.97 -5.39
N GLY A 400 21.72 22.54 -5.80
CA GLY A 400 21.65 23.43 -6.97
C GLY A 400 21.35 22.75 -8.30
N HIS A 401 21.05 21.45 -8.30
CA HIS A 401 20.71 20.67 -9.49
C HIS A 401 19.20 20.59 -9.76
N GLU A 402 18.39 21.45 -9.14
CA GLU A 402 16.94 21.48 -9.35
C GLU A 402 16.53 21.96 -10.76
N LYS A 403 17.43 22.63 -11.50
CA LYS A 403 17.11 23.22 -12.81
C LYS A 403 16.68 22.20 -13.84
N GLU A 404 17.21 20.98 -13.76
CA GLU A 404 16.90 19.86 -14.64
C GLU A 404 15.74 18.99 -14.11
N ALA A 405 15.12 19.37 -12.99
CA ALA A 405 14.10 18.56 -12.34
C ALA A 405 12.79 18.55 -13.15
N ILE A 406 12.18 17.36 -13.21
CA ILE A 406 10.80 17.13 -13.67
C ILE A 406 10.03 16.59 -12.47
N ILE A 407 9.20 17.41 -11.85
CA ILE A 407 8.50 17.03 -10.62
C ILE A 407 7.20 16.34 -10.98
N LEU A 408 7.05 15.09 -10.55
CA LEU A 408 5.80 14.33 -10.68
C LEU A 408 4.88 14.63 -9.49
N ASP A 409 3.57 14.65 -9.73
CA ASP A 409 2.56 14.91 -8.69
C ASP A 409 2.77 13.99 -7.46
N PRO A 410 3.14 14.55 -6.30
CA PRO A 410 3.40 13.76 -5.11
C PRO A 410 2.15 13.06 -4.56
N SER A 411 0.95 13.54 -4.89
CA SER A 411 -0.32 13.01 -4.36
C SER A 411 -0.76 11.68 -4.99
N ILE A 412 -0.37 11.45 -6.25
CA ILE A 412 -0.62 10.20 -6.98
C ILE A 412 0.40 9.15 -6.55
N SER A 413 -0.01 7.90 -6.39
CA SER A 413 0.92 6.81 -6.05
C SER A 413 1.85 6.49 -7.23
N TRP A 414 3.06 6.03 -6.91
CA TRP A 414 4.02 5.60 -7.93
C TRP A 414 3.48 4.41 -8.73
N GLU A 415 2.80 3.49 -8.05
CA GLU A 415 2.21 2.31 -8.67
C GLU A 415 1.10 2.69 -9.68
N ASN A 416 0.27 3.69 -9.38
CA ASN A 416 -0.73 4.16 -10.35
C ASN A 416 -0.07 4.86 -11.55
N MET A 417 1.02 5.62 -11.34
CA MET A 417 1.80 6.22 -12.43
C MET A 417 2.44 5.16 -13.33
N LEU A 418 3.00 4.10 -12.72
CA LEU A 418 3.56 2.97 -13.44
C LEU A 418 2.49 2.24 -14.26
N ALA A 419 1.34 1.94 -13.66
CA ALA A 419 0.23 1.30 -14.36
C ALA A 419 -0.20 2.12 -15.58
N LEU A 420 -0.39 3.43 -15.41
CA LEU A 420 -0.76 4.34 -16.49
C LEU A 420 0.25 4.34 -17.64
N ASP A 421 1.54 4.40 -17.33
CA ASP A 421 2.59 4.42 -18.34
C ASP A 421 2.80 3.05 -19.01
N MET A 422 2.55 1.94 -18.28
CA MET A 422 2.47 0.60 -18.86
C MET A 422 1.30 0.46 -19.84
N GLN A 423 0.17 1.12 -19.61
CA GLN A 423 -0.94 1.18 -20.58
C GLN A 423 -0.52 1.95 -21.84
N ALA A 424 0.13 3.10 -21.67
CA ALA A 424 0.62 3.92 -22.77
C ALA A 424 1.65 3.17 -23.64
N LEU A 425 2.38 2.21 -23.07
CA LEU A 425 3.33 1.37 -23.80
C LEU A 425 2.65 0.55 -24.90
N GLU A 426 1.41 0.09 -24.70
CA GLU A 426 0.66 -0.67 -25.70
C GLU A 426 0.56 0.13 -27.01
N ASN A 427 0.37 1.45 -26.89
CA ASN A 427 0.24 2.42 -27.99
C ASN A 427 1.56 3.10 -28.41
N ASN A 428 2.71 2.69 -27.88
CA ASN A 428 4.02 3.36 -28.07
C ASN A 428 4.10 4.82 -27.55
N GLU A 429 3.30 5.15 -26.54
CA GLU A 429 3.25 6.51 -25.97
C GLU A 429 3.91 6.60 -24.58
N SER A 430 4.40 5.48 -24.05
CA SER A 430 5.08 5.38 -22.77
C SER A 430 6.31 6.29 -22.70
N ILE A 431 6.45 6.97 -21.57
CA ILE A 431 7.62 7.79 -21.26
C ILE A 431 8.68 6.94 -20.57
N LEU A 432 8.28 6.05 -19.66
CA LEU A 432 9.19 5.29 -18.80
C LEU A 432 9.69 3.99 -19.44
N PHE A 433 8.98 3.45 -20.42
CA PHE A 433 9.28 2.14 -21.00
C PHE A 433 9.43 2.20 -22.52
N GLU A 434 10.24 1.29 -23.05
CA GLU A 434 10.24 0.92 -24.46
C GLU A 434 9.84 -0.54 -24.64
N LYS A 435 9.19 -0.87 -25.76
CA LYS A 435 8.77 -2.26 -26.05
C LYS A 435 9.94 -3.25 -26.00
N ASN A 436 11.14 -2.78 -26.35
CA ASN A 436 12.36 -3.60 -26.39
C ASN A 436 13.12 -3.65 -25.05
N ASP A 437 12.69 -2.95 -24.00
CA ASP A 437 13.38 -2.94 -22.70
C ASP A 437 13.57 -4.36 -22.15
N PHE A 438 12.51 -5.16 -22.25
CA PHE A 438 12.42 -6.51 -21.68
C PHE A 438 13.14 -7.59 -22.49
N ALA A 439 13.29 -7.37 -23.80
CA ALA A 439 13.98 -8.27 -24.71
C ALA A 439 15.49 -7.99 -24.77
N SER A 440 15.89 -6.72 -24.77
CA SER A 440 17.28 -6.28 -24.93
C SER A 440 18.11 -6.30 -23.66
N GLY A 441 17.46 -6.34 -22.48
CA GLY A 441 18.14 -6.21 -21.19
C GLY A 441 18.68 -4.79 -20.95
N LYS A 442 18.15 -3.78 -21.64
CA LYS A 442 18.46 -2.37 -21.44
C LYS A 442 17.16 -1.63 -21.19
N PHE A 443 16.96 -1.12 -19.99
CA PHE A 443 15.76 -0.35 -19.66
C PHE A 443 15.95 1.13 -19.97
N LYS A 444 14.92 1.76 -20.54
CA LYS A 444 14.87 3.21 -20.71
C LYS A 444 14.94 3.97 -19.38
N THR A 445 14.37 3.40 -18.32
CA THR A 445 14.26 4.04 -17.01
C THR A 445 15.00 3.27 -15.92
N LYS A 446 15.62 4.01 -15.00
CA LYS A 446 16.13 3.50 -13.73
C LYS A 446 15.59 4.30 -12.55
N LEU A 447 15.39 3.61 -11.42
CA LEU A 447 15.16 4.25 -10.14
C LEU A 447 16.49 4.58 -9.43
N PHE A 448 16.46 5.63 -8.63
CA PHE A 448 17.52 5.94 -7.68
C PHE A 448 16.93 6.58 -6.41
N GLY A 449 17.67 6.52 -5.32
CA GLY A 449 17.27 7.13 -4.06
C GLY A 449 18.16 6.73 -2.89
N ILE A 450 17.79 7.23 -1.72
CA ILE A 450 18.62 7.16 -0.50
C ILE A 450 17.99 6.29 0.60
N GLN A 451 16.80 5.75 0.36
CA GLN A 451 16.07 4.92 1.30
C GLN A 451 15.77 3.56 0.66
N PRO A 452 16.71 2.59 0.73
CA PRO A 452 16.49 1.26 0.17
C PRO A 452 15.33 0.50 0.85
N THR A 453 14.94 0.90 2.07
CA THR A 453 13.78 0.37 2.81
C THR A 453 12.43 0.86 2.30
N SER A 454 12.37 1.67 1.23
CA SER A 454 11.11 2.12 0.65
C SER A 454 10.38 0.98 -0.06
N THR A 455 9.11 0.76 0.29
CA THR A 455 8.23 -0.22 -0.38
C THR A 455 8.15 -0.03 -1.88
N VAL A 456 8.40 1.19 -2.39
CA VAL A 456 8.42 1.50 -3.84
C VAL A 456 9.33 0.54 -4.61
N LEU A 457 10.47 0.13 -4.04
CA LEU A 457 11.39 -0.79 -4.72
C LEU A 457 10.75 -2.16 -4.93
N LEU A 458 10.24 -2.75 -3.85
CA LEU A 458 9.56 -4.04 -3.88
C LEU A 458 8.30 -3.99 -4.76
N ALA A 459 7.46 -2.96 -4.60
CA ALA A 459 6.25 -2.77 -5.40
C ALA A 459 6.57 -2.66 -6.90
N THR A 460 7.62 -1.90 -7.27
CA THR A 460 8.05 -1.78 -8.66
C THR A 460 8.53 -3.11 -9.22
N ILE A 461 9.38 -3.85 -8.48
CA ILE A 461 9.86 -5.17 -8.89
C ILE A 461 8.67 -6.09 -9.17
N VAL A 462 7.74 -6.20 -8.22
CA VAL A 462 6.58 -7.10 -8.34
C VAL A 462 5.66 -6.66 -9.48
N MET A 463 5.42 -5.36 -9.68
CA MET A 463 4.65 -4.87 -10.82
C MET A 463 5.30 -5.24 -12.15
N LEU A 464 6.62 -5.09 -12.28
CA LEU A 464 7.35 -5.44 -13.50
C LEU A 464 7.31 -6.95 -13.78
N GLN A 465 7.51 -7.77 -12.74
CA GLN A 465 7.42 -9.22 -12.84
C GLN A 465 5.99 -9.66 -13.23
N ALA A 466 4.96 -9.06 -12.63
CA ALA A 466 3.56 -9.34 -12.94
C ALA A 466 3.21 -8.99 -14.40
N GLN A 467 3.52 -7.76 -14.81
CA GLN A 467 3.11 -7.22 -16.09
C GLN A 467 3.86 -7.87 -17.26
N PHE A 468 5.18 -8.02 -17.12
CA PHE A 468 6.06 -8.43 -18.21
C PHE A 468 6.51 -9.88 -18.11
N LYS A 469 6.12 -10.60 -17.04
CA LYS A 469 6.51 -12.01 -16.79
C LYS A 469 8.02 -12.21 -16.83
N ILE A 470 8.76 -11.25 -16.28
CA ILE A 470 10.22 -11.26 -16.21
C ILE A 470 10.69 -11.74 -14.82
N PRO A 471 11.91 -12.30 -14.72
CA PRO A 471 12.47 -12.68 -13.42
C PRO A 471 13.06 -11.46 -12.68
N LEU A 472 13.44 -11.65 -11.41
CA LEU A 472 13.97 -10.59 -10.54
C LEU A 472 15.20 -9.92 -11.16
N GLU A 473 16.10 -10.68 -11.78
CA GLU A 473 17.35 -10.18 -12.38
C GLU A 473 17.08 -9.15 -13.47
N LYS A 474 16.00 -9.32 -14.24
CA LYS A 474 15.59 -8.33 -15.24
C LYS A 474 14.90 -7.13 -14.60
N ALA A 475 14.06 -7.33 -13.58
CA ALA A 475 13.43 -6.23 -12.86
C ALA A 475 14.46 -5.32 -12.15
N MET A 476 15.56 -5.89 -11.67
CA MET A 476 16.69 -5.16 -11.07
C MET A 476 17.42 -4.23 -12.03
N LEU A 477 17.22 -4.35 -13.35
CA LEU A 477 17.78 -3.38 -14.30
C LEU A 477 17.04 -2.03 -14.26
N PHE A 478 15.76 -2.04 -13.85
CA PHE A 478 14.98 -0.83 -13.56
C PHE A 478 15.18 -0.39 -12.11
N VAL A 479 15.19 -1.34 -11.16
CA VAL A 479 15.42 -1.11 -9.72
C VAL A 479 16.83 -1.58 -9.34
N ASP A 480 17.84 -0.80 -9.76
CA ASP A 480 19.25 -1.14 -9.57
C ASP A 480 19.70 -0.91 -8.12
N PRO A 481 20.04 -1.96 -7.33
CA PRO A 481 20.46 -1.78 -5.94
C PRO A 481 21.68 -0.87 -5.77
N ASN A 482 22.55 -0.75 -6.79
CA ASN A 482 23.70 0.17 -6.73
C ASN A 482 23.28 1.63 -6.66
N ASN A 483 22.10 1.99 -7.18
CA ASN A 483 21.56 3.35 -7.10
C ASN A 483 20.89 3.66 -5.75
N PHE A 484 20.86 2.70 -4.82
CA PHE A 484 20.31 2.83 -3.48
C PHE A 484 21.35 2.48 -2.40
N PRO A 485 22.47 3.21 -2.32
CA PRO A 485 23.51 2.93 -1.34
C PRO A 485 23.00 3.06 0.10
N ILE A 486 23.57 2.25 0.98
CA ILE A 486 23.31 2.28 2.42
C ILE A 486 24.06 3.46 3.03
N SER A 487 23.32 4.37 3.67
CA SER A 487 23.90 5.57 4.29
C SER A 487 24.95 5.24 5.36
N ASP A 488 26.01 6.05 5.41
CA ASP A 488 27.05 5.99 6.42
C ASP A 488 26.73 6.91 7.61
N THR A 489 25.90 7.94 7.41
CA THR A 489 25.73 9.07 8.36
C THR A 489 24.34 9.21 8.97
N PHE A 490 23.28 8.65 8.39
CA PHE A 490 21.92 8.71 8.94
C PHE A 490 21.20 7.37 8.92
N ASN A 491 20.19 7.21 9.78
CA ASN A 491 19.35 6.02 9.78
C ASN A 491 18.34 6.02 8.63
N ILE A 492 18.26 4.91 7.90
CA ILE A 492 17.40 4.77 6.72
C ILE A 492 15.90 4.54 7.04
N ILE A 493 15.51 4.53 8.32
CA ILE A 493 14.10 4.37 8.77
C ILE A 493 13.72 5.44 9.78
N LYS A 494 14.58 5.69 10.77
CA LYS A 494 14.36 6.62 11.89
C LYS A 494 14.86 8.00 11.52
N ARG A 495 14.01 9.00 11.70
CA ARG A 495 14.39 10.42 11.54
C ARG A 495 15.36 10.83 12.65
N ASP A 496 16.20 11.80 12.35
CA ASP A 496 17.09 12.48 13.31
C ASP A 496 18.04 11.55 14.07
N PHE A 497 18.33 10.39 13.50
CA PHE A 497 19.26 9.44 14.06
C PHE A 497 20.51 9.41 13.19
N HIS A 498 21.65 9.77 13.78
CA HIS A 498 22.91 9.94 13.08
C HIS A 498 23.95 8.94 13.54
N TYR A 499 24.88 8.65 12.64
CA TYR A 499 26.00 7.76 12.87
C TYR A 499 27.32 8.46 12.53
N SER A 500 28.41 7.86 13.00
CA SER A 500 29.77 8.23 12.61
C SER A 500 30.46 7.03 11.96
N GLY A 501 30.86 7.16 10.70
CA GLY A 501 31.65 6.15 9.97
C GLY A 501 30.93 4.81 9.78
N THR A 502 31.65 3.70 9.99
CA THR A 502 31.18 2.33 9.69
C THR A 502 29.99 1.88 10.53
N GLN A 503 29.74 2.51 11.68
CA GLN A 503 28.59 2.19 12.52
C GLN A 503 27.25 2.38 11.78
N GLY A 504 27.15 3.40 10.93
CA GLY A 504 25.95 3.65 10.14
C GLY A 504 25.69 2.55 9.13
N GLN A 505 26.74 2.06 8.47
CA GLN A 505 26.67 0.98 7.50
C GLN A 505 26.10 -0.29 8.13
N GLU A 506 26.68 -0.74 9.24
CA GLU A 506 26.25 -1.96 9.93
C GLU A 506 24.81 -1.86 10.43
N ALA A 507 24.48 -0.72 11.07
CA ALA A 507 23.14 -0.51 11.61
C ALA A 507 22.08 -0.45 10.49
N ASN A 508 22.32 0.32 9.43
CA ASN A 508 21.39 0.43 8.31
C ASN A 508 21.27 -0.85 7.50
N ARG A 509 22.36 -1.62 7.35
CA ARG A 509 22.32 -2.94 6.72
C ARG A 509 21.45 -3.91 7.51
N LYS A 510 21.50 -3.86 8.85
CA LYS A 510 20.61 -4.63 9.72
C LYS A 510 19.15 -4.19 9.59
N GLU A 511 18.88 -2.88 9.54
CA GLU A 511 17.52 -2.35 9.34
C GLU A 511 16.97 -2.81 7.97
N LEU A 512 17.76 -2.73 6.90
CA LEU A 512 17.36 -3.20 5.57
C LEU A 512 17.04 -4.69 5.54
N TYR A 513 17.90 -5.52 6.15
CA TYR A 513 17.63 -6.95 6.30
C TYR A 513 16.37 -7.21 7.12
N THR A 514 16.14 -6.48 8.21
CA THR A 514 14.94 -6.64 9.05
C THR A 514 13.67 -6.38 8.24
N VAL A 515 13.66 -5.34 7.41
CA VAL A 515 12.50 -4.98 6.57
C VAL A 515 12.21 -6.03 5.50
N TYR A 516 13.24 -6.55 4.84
CA TYR A 516 13.07 -7.43 3.67
C TYR A 516 13.41 -8.90 3.91
N LYS A 517 13.73 -9.33 5.14
CA LYS A 517 14.22 -10.68 5.47
C LYS A 517 13.49 -11.76 4.69
N HIS A 518 12.17 -11.83 4.83
CA HIS A 518 11.38 -12.90 4.22
C HIS A 518 11.32 -12.81 2.69
N PHE A 519 11.36 -11.61 2.12
CA PHE A 519 11.43 -11.42 0.67
C PHE A 519 12.81 -11.78 0.12
N ILE A 520 13.90 -11.49 0.85
CA ILE A 520 15.27 -11.90 0.49
C ILE A 520 15.39 -13.42 0.56
N ASP A 521 14.96 -14.03 1.68
CA ASP A 521 15.05 -15.47 1.93
C ASP A 521 14.26 -16.31 0.90
N THR A 522 13.27 -15.70 0.23
CA THR A 522 12.46 -16.34 -0.83
C THR A 522 12.86 -15.93 -2.25
N GLY A 523 13.87 -15.07 -2.41
CA GLY A 523 14.32 -14.60 -3.72
C GLY A 523 13.36 -13.61 -4.40
N LEU A 524 12.48 -12.96 -3.65
CA LEU A 524 11.53 -11.95 -4.12
C LEU A 524 12.10 -10.51 -4.10
N PHE A 525 13.21 -10.30 -3.38
CA PHE A 525 13.90 -9.01 -3.27
C PHE A 525 15.41 -9.18 -3.44
N PRO A 526 16.15 -8.17 -3.93
CA PRO A 526 17.60 -8.28 -4.10
C PRO A 526 18.33 -8.63 -2.81
N ALA A 527 19.38 -9.43 -2.93
CA ALA A 527 20.25 -9.79 -1.82
C ALA A 527 20.95 -8.56 -1.23
N LEU A 528 21.25 -8.63 0.07
CA LEU A 528 21.73 -7.48 0.85
C LEU A 528 23.11 -6.97 0.41
N ASP A 529 23.96 -7.86 -0.11
CA ASP A 529 25.30 -7.57 -0.62
C ASP A 529 25.29 -6.77 -1.94
N LEU A 530 24.15 -6.73 -2.64
CA LEU A 530 23.99 -5.91 -3.84
C LEU A 530 23.82 -4.42 -3.53
N PHE A 531 23.50 -4.05 -2.29
CA PHE A 531 23.40 -2.67 -1.85
C PHE A 531 24.77 -2.19 -1.30
N PRO A 532 25.50 -1.34 -2.05
CA PRO A 532 26.81 -0.86 -1.62
C PRO A 532 26.67 0.08 -0.41
N ALA A 533 27.74 0.22 0.37
CA ALA A 533 27.81 1.34 1.32
C ALA A 533 27.93 2.67 0.57
N MET A 534 27.50 3.77 1.18
CA MET A 534 27.58 5.10 0.56
C MET A 534 29.03 5.47 0.20
N SER A 535 29.97 5.29 1.13
CA SER A 535 31.40 5.51 0.85
C SER A 535 31.99 4.61 -0.23
N GLU A 536 31.41 3.45 -0.53
CA GLU A 536 31.83 2.61 -1.66
C GLU A 536 31.23 3.10 -2.98
N PHE A 537 29.95 3.48 -2.96
CA PHE A 537 29.28 4.07 -4.11
C PHE A 537 29.98 5.35 -4.59
N LEU A 538 30.42 6.20 -3.67
CA LEU A 538 31.11 7.46 -3.97
C LEU A 538 32.54 7.29 -4.52
N LYS A 539 33.14 6.08 -4.43
CA LYS A 539 34.50 5.78 -4.94
C LYS A 539 34.51 5.23 -6.35
N LYS A 540 33.44 4.51 -6.73
CA LYS A 540 33.15 4.17 -8.12
C LYS A 540 32.83 5.47 -8.86
#